data_AF-A0A1I5I247-F1
#
_entry.id   AF-A0A1I5I247-F1
#
_cell.length_a   1.000
_cell.length_b   1.000
_cell.length_c   1.000
_cell.angle_alpha   90.00
_cell.angle_beta   90.00
_cell.angle_gamma   90.00
#
_symmetry.space_group_name_H-M   'P 1'
#
loop_
_entity.id
_entity.type
_entity.pdbx_description
1 polymer ?
#
loop_
_entity_poly.entity_id
_entity_poly.type
_entity_poly.pdbx_seq_one_letter_code
_entity_poly.pdbx_strand_id
1 'polypeptide(L)'
;MALDAIQKNILHEVADLDGIPQGAYNIRANGTSAGRNTTANIDIVTKEDKPGIDIIIKPGTKGESVHIPVVLTESGLKDMVYNDFYVGEGADVTIVAGCGISNCGDQDSQHDGIHTFHVGKNAKVKYVEKHYGEGDGNGARILNPVTTVYQEEGSYVEMEMVQIKGVDSTVRTNYAELADGATLLIHEALMTHGKQQATSDYKVVLNGENSSADVVSRSVAKDDSEQIFEVAIEGNTACNGHAACDAIIMGNAHVVAIPRLDAKNVDAALIHEAAIGKIAGDQLIKLMSLGLTEEEAEEQIVAGFLR
;
A
#
# COMPACT_ATOMS: atom_id res chain seq x y z
N MET A 1 13.59 -18.15 -15.36
CA MET A 1 14.96 -17.59 -15.36
C MET A 1 15.39 -17.50 -13.91
N ALA A 2 16.66 -17.75 -13.56
CA ALA A 2 17.09 -17.63 -12.16
C ALA A 2 17.23 -16.14 -11.81
N LEU A 3 16.55 -15.68 -10.74
CA LEU A 3 16.64 -14.31 -10.26
C LEU A 3 18.06 -14.01 -9.75
N ASP A 4 18.56 -12.81 -10.03
CA ASP A 4 19.86 -12.35 -9.53
C ASP A 4 19.81 -11.96 -8.04
N ALA A 5 20.96 -11.57 -7.47
CA ALA A 5 21.07 -11.27 -6.05
C ALA A 5 20.31 -9.99 -5.64
N ILE A 6 20.28 -8.97 -6.51
CA ILE A 6 19.58 -7.71 -6.27
C ILE A 6 18.08 -7.98 -6.29
N GLN A 7 17.62 -8.74 -7.28
CA GLN A 7 16.22 -9.13 -7.39
C GLN A 7 15.74 -9.93 -6.18
N LYS A 8 16.57 -10.82 -5.63
CA LYS A 8 16.23 -11.56 -4.40
C LYS A 8 16.16 -10.65 -3.17
N ASN A 9 17.09 -9.70 -3.04
CA ASN A 9 17.07 -8.74 -1.94
C ASN A 9 15.78 -7.90 -1.96
N ILE A 10 15.43 -7.38 -3.13
CA ILE A 10 14.20 -6.60 -3.29
C ILE A 10 12.97 -7.45 -2.94
N LEU A 11 12.90 -8.70 -3.41
CA LEU A 11 11.79 -9.61 -3.09
C LEU A 11 11.68 -9.90 -1.60
N HIS A 12 12.79 -9.99 -0.89
CA HIS A 12 12.80 -10.11 0.56
C HIS A 12 12.16 -8.86 1.20
N GLU A 13 12.60 -7.66 0.83
CA GLU A 13 12.07 -6.41 1.38
C GLU A 13 10.58 -6.19 1.10
N VAL A 14 10.11 -6.47 -0.13
CA VAL A 14 8.73 -6.12 -0.55
C VAL A 14 7.71 -7.22 -0.36
N ALA A 15 8.13 -8.45 -0.09
CA ALA A 15 7.20 -9.57 0.03
C ALA A 15 7.54 -10.55 1.16
N ASP A 16 8.58 -10.26 1.96
CA ASP A 16 9.14 -11.15 2.99
C ASP A 16 9.48 -12.55 2.42
N LEU A 17 9.91 -12.58 1.16
CA LEU A 17 10.19 -13.80 0.43
C LEU A 17 11.69 -14.11 0.41
N ASP A 18 12.13 -15.04 1.25
CA ASP A 18 13.45 -15.68 1.15
C ASP A 18 13.53 -16.72 0.01
N GLY A 19 12.40 -17.03 -0.63
CA GLY A 19 12.25 -18.07 -1.65
C GLY A 19 10.94 -17.98 -2.44
N ILE A 20 10.59 -19.03 -3.17
CA ILE A 20 9.33 -19.09 -3.94
C ILE A 20 8.16 -19.15 -2.95
N PRO A 21 7.14 -18.28 -3.07
CA PRO A 21 5.99 -18.29 -2.20
C PRO A 21 5.25 -19.63 -2.24
N GLN A 22 4.76 -20.07 -1.09
CA GLN A 22 3.77 -21.15 -1.03
C GLN A 22 2.40 -20.57 -1.41
N GLY A 23 1.70 -21.19 -2.36
CA GLY A 23 0.38 -20.72 -2.82
C GLY A 23 0.38 -20.24 -4.27
N ALA A 24 -0.59 -19.39 -4.61
CA ALA A 24 -0.65 -18.79 -5.94
C ALA A 24 0.34 -17.62 -6.01
N TYR A 25 1.04 -17.49 -7.13
CA TYR A 25 1.93 -16.35 -7.31
C TYR A 25 2.09 -15.96 -8.77
N ASN A 26 2.44 -14.69 -9.00
CA ASN A 26 2.88 -14.18 -10.28
C ASN A 26 4.00 -13.15 -10.06
N ILE A 27 5.24 -13.59 -10.24
CA ILE A 27 6.44 -12.77 -10.07
C ILE A 27 6.73 -12.08 -11.42
N ARG A 28 6.94 -10.77 -11.39
CA ARG A 28 7.40 -9.98 -12.55
C ARG A 28 8.81 -9.45 -12.33
N ALA A 29 9.62 -9.49 -13.37
CA ALA A 29 10.95 -8.89 -13.39
C ALA A 29 11.14 -8.13 -14.71
N ASN A 30 11.54 -6.86 -14.63
CA ASN A 30 11.86 -6.00 -15.78
C ASN A 30 10.75 -6.00 -16.84
N GLY A 31 9.49 -5.83 -16.42
CA GLY A 31 8.33 -5.79 -17.29
C GLY A 31 7.86 -7.15 -17.84
N THR A 32 8.51 -8.26 -17.49
CA THR A 32 8.17 -9.60 -17.98
C THR A 32 7.79 -10.55 -16.84
N SER A 33 7.04 -11.61 -17.15
CA SER A 33 6.71 -12.65 -16.17
C SER A 33 7.95 -13.52 -15.89
N ALA A 34 8.39 -13.54 -14.63
CA ALA A 34 9.53 -14.34 -14.18
C ALA A 34 9.11 -15.72 -13.67
N GLY A 35 7.90 -15.84 -13.14
CA GLY A 35 7.31 -17.09 -12.69
C GLY A 35 5.83 -16.94 -12.33
N ARG A 36 5.06 -18.00 -12.53
CA ARG A 36 3.64 -18.06 -12.16
C ARG A 36 3.28 -19.43 -11.64
N ASN A 37 2.43 -19.46 -10.62
CA ASN A 37 1.80 -20.67 -10.11
C ASN A 37 0.35 -20.40 -9.73
N THR A 38 -0.52 -21.38 -9.96
CA THR A 38 -1.92 -21.37 -9.54
C THR A 38 -2.15 -22.46 -8.50
N THR A 39 -3.28 -22.42 -7.80
CA THR A 39 -3.70 -23.48 -6.88
C THR A 39 -4.99 -24.11 -7.36
N ALA A 40 -5.51 -25.08 -6.61
CA ALA A 40 -6.82 -25.65 -6.90
C ALA A 40 -7.95 -24.61 -6.82
N ASN A 41 -7.76 -23.53 -6.04
CA ASN A 41 -8.80 -22.54 -5.74
C ASN A 41 -8.50 -21.13 -6.26
N ILE A 42 -7.27 -20.88 -6.71
CA ILE A 42 -6.84 -19.58 -7.20
C ILE A 42 -6.25 -19.74 -8.59
N ASP A 43 -6.88 -19.11 -9.58
CA ASP A 43 -6.41 -19.06 -10.95
C ASP A 43 -5.81 -17.69 -11.28
N ILE A 44 -4.80 -17.67 -12.15
CA ILE A 44 -4.11 -16.46 -12.60
C ILE A 44 -4.03 -16.47 -14.12
N VAL A 45 -4.92 -15.69 -14.73
CA VAL A 45 -5.11 -15.60 -16.18
C VAL A 45 -4.45 -14.32 -16.69
N THR A 46 -3.83 -14.37 -17.87
CA THR A 46 -3.28 -13.16 -18.49
C THR A 46 -4.37 -12.44 -19.26
N LYS A 47 -4.44 -11.12 -19.07
CA LYS A 47 -5.37 -10.25 -19.79
C LYS A 47 -5.01 -10.19 -21.27
N GLU A 48 -6.02 -10.19 -22.12
CA GLU A 48 -5.86 -10.08 -23.57
C GLU A 48 -5.99 -8.64 -24.08
N ASP A 49 -6.68 -7.78 -23.32
CA ASP A 49 -7.04 -6.41 -23.70
C ASP A 49 -5.97 -5.37 -23.29
N LYS A 50 -5.28 -5.62 -22.17
CA LYS A 50 -4.26 -4.73 -21.61
C LYS A 50 -3.21 -5.51 -20.81
N PRO A 51 -2.00 -4.95 -20.57
CA PRO A 51 -0.98 -5.65 -19.79
C PRO A 51 -1.45 -5.97 -18.37
N GLY A 52 -1.32 -7.22 -17.93
CA GLY A 52 -1.63 -7.61 -16.56
C GLY A 52 -2.36 -8.95 -16.46
N ILE A 53 -3.01 -9.19 -15.33
CA ILE A 53 -3.59 -10.50 -14.99
C ILE A 53 -4.96 -10.38 -14.30
N ASP A 54 -5.78 -11.40 -14.49
CA ASP A 54 -6.96 -11.67 -13.68
C ASP A 54 -6.61 -12.72 -12.63
N ILE A 55 -6.83 -12.40 -11.36
CA ILE A 55 -6.69 -13.32 -10.24
C ILE A 55 -8.09 -13.72 -9.80
N ILE A 56 -8.44 -14.99 -10.01
CA ILE A 56 -9.78 -15.52 -9.73
C ILE A 56 -9.69 -16.45 -8.52
N ILE A 57 -10.28 -16.02 -7.41
CA ILE A 57 -10.33 -16.77 -6.15
C ILE A 57 -11.73 -17.37 -6.00
N LYS A 58 -11.82 -18.69 -5.93
CA LYS A 58 -13.10 -19.39 -5.87
C LYS A 58 -13.87 -19.05 -4.58
N PRO A 59 -15.22 -19.08 -4.61
CA PRO A 59 -16.03 -18.94 -3.40
C PRO A 59 -15.64 -19.92 -2.31
N GLY A 60 -15.63 -19.45 -1.06
CA GLY A 60 -15.32 -20.26 0.13
C GLY A 60 -13.86 -20.69 0.26
N THR A 61 -12.93 -20.17 -0.56
CA THR A 61 -11.48 -20.40 -0.41
C THR A 61 -11.01 -19.85 0.93
N LYS A 62 -10.27 -20.63 1.73
CA LYS A 62 -9.81 -20.19 3.06
C LYS A 62 -8.35 -20.53 3.29
N GLY A 63 -7.61 -19.58 3.86
CA GLY A 63 -6.23 -19.77 4.30
C GLY A 63 -5.22 -19.92 3.17
N GLU A 64 -5.58 -19.49 1.96
CA GLU A 64 -4.66 -19.41 0.82
C GLU A 64 -4.19 -17.98 0.61
N SER A 65 -2.99 -17.86 0.01
CA SER A 65 -2.40 -16.57 -0.32
C SER A 65 -2.09 -16.43 -1.81
N VAL A 66 -2.07 -15.17 -2.26
CA VAL A 66 -1.63 -14.76 -3.59
C VAL A 66 -0.46 -13.80 -3.45
N HIS A 67 0.66 -14.08 -4.14
CA HIS A 67 1.84 -13.23 -4.12
C HIS A 67 2.13 -12.66 -5.51
N ILE A 68 2.13 -11.34 -5.67
CA ILE A 68 2.35 -10.68 -6.97
C ILE A 68 3.49 -9.65 -6.96
N PRO A 69 4.72 -10.05 -6.59
CA PRO A 69 5.81 -9.10 -6.49
C PRO A 69 6.34 -8.69 -7.88
N VAL A 70 6.78 -7.44 -7.97
CA VAL A 70 7.41 -6.83 -9.14
C VAL A 70 8.79 -6.31 -8.77
N VAL A 71 9.76 -6.61 -9.62
CA VAL A 71 11.12 -6.10 -9.49
C VAL A 71 11.56 -5.44 -10.78
N LEU A 72 12.06 -4.20 -10.68
CA LEU A 72 12.73 -3.50 -11.76
C LEU A 72 14.19 -3.25 -11.39
N THR A 73 15.12 -3.73 -12.21
CA THR A 73 16.58 -3.49 -12.07
C THR A 73 17.19 -2.77 -13.27
N GLU A 74 16.44 -2.63 -14.36
CA GLU A 74 16.88 -1.94 -15.57
C GLU A 74 16.46 -0.47 -15.55
N SER A 75 17.43 0.41 -15.84
CA SER A 75 17.24 1.86 -15.92
C SER A 75 16.45 2.24 -17.18
N GLY A 76 15.53 3.21 -17.07
CA GLY A 76 14.73 3.69 -18.20
C GLY A 76 13.46 2.89 -18.49
N LEU A 77 13.16 1.84 -17.70
CA LEU A 77 11.95 1.06 -17.86
C LEU A 77 10.73 1.78 -17.29
N LYS A 78 9.62 1.70 -18.03
CA LYS A 78 8.29 2.09 -17.58
C LYS A 78 7.37 0.90 -17.70
N ASP A 79 6.98 0.31 -16.56
CA ASP A 79 6.10 -0.84 -16.49
C ASP A 79 4.73 -0.39 -15.96
N MET A 80 3.65 -0.69 -16.68
CA MET A 80 2.29 -0.42 -16.24
C MET A 80 1.46 -1.69 -16.42
N VAL A 81 0.81 -2.14 -15.33
CA VAL A 81 0.08 -3.41 -15.31
C VAL A 81 -1.25 -3.29 -14.60
N TYR A 82 -2.26 -3.97 -15.14
CA TYR A 82 -3.62 -4.00 -14.64
C TYR A 82 -3.92 -5.38 -14.04
N ASN A 83 -4.09 -5.43 -12.73
CA ASN A 83 -4.37 -6.67 -12.01
C ASN A 83 -5.76 -6.58 -11.39
N ASP A 84 -6.68 -7.41 -11.85
CA ASP A 84 -8.03 -7.46 -11.30
C ASP A 84 -8.17 -8.72 -10.42
N PHE A 85 -8.64 -8.54 -9.19
CA PHE A 85 -8.86 -9.58 -8.21
C PHE A 85 -10.35 -9.85 -8.06
N TYR A 86 -10.79 -11.04 -8.43
CA TYR A 86 -12.15 -11.51 -8.25
C TYR A 86 -12.20 -12.45 -7.05
N VAL A 87 -12.64 -11.94 -5.91
CA VAL A 87 -12.70 -12.69 -4.65
C VAL A 87 -14.11 -13.23 -4.46
N GLY A 88 -14.26 -14.55 -4.57
CA GLY A 88 -15.55 -15.21 -4.44
C GLY A 88 -16.17 -15.07 -3.04
N GLU A 89 -17.50 -15.18 -2.98
CA GLU A 89 -18.29 -15.13 -1.75
C GLU A 89 -17.70 -16.02 -0.64
N GLY A 90 -17.64 -15.50 0.58
CA GLY A 90 -17.21 -16.21 1.78
C GLY A 90 -15.75 -16.68 1.78
N ALA A 91 -14.93 -16.20 0.83
CA ALA A 91 -13.50 -16.44 0.83
C ALA A 91 -12.79 -15.73 2.00
N ASP A 92 -11.64 -16.23 2.41
CA ASP A 92 -10.79 -15.68 3.46
C ASP A 92 -9.34 -15.87 3.04
N VAL A 93 -8.74 -14.82 2.47
CA VAL A 93 -7.47 -14.89 1.73
C VAL A 93 -6.56 -13.71 2.03
N THR A 94 -5.26 -13.97 1.87
CA THR A 94 -4.22 -12.93 1.98
C THR A 94 -3.60 -12.66 0.61
N ILE A 95 -3.51 -11.40 0.21
CA ILE A 95 -2.90 -10.98 -1.03
C ILE A 95 -1.69 -10.11 -0.68
N VAL A 96 -0.51 -10.50 -1.15
CA VAL A 96 0.74 -9.80 -0.92
C VAL A 96 1.24 -9.26 -2.25
N ALA A 97 1.25 -7.94 -2.37
CA ALA A 97 1.88 -7.22 -3.47
C ALA A 97 3.14 -6.53 -2.96
N GLY A 98 4.12 -6.41 -3.84
CA GLY A 98 5.36 -5.73 -3.49
C GLY A 98 6.05 -5.26 -4.73
N CYS A 99 6.36 -3.97 -4.81
CA CYS A 99 7.04 -3.39 -5.97
C CYS A 99 8.36 -2.81 -5.52
N GLY A 100 9.45 -3.25 -6.13
CA GLY A 100 10.77 -2.70 -5.84
C GLY A 100 11.55 -2.32 -7.07
N ILE A 101 12.24 -1.18 -6.98
CA ILE A 101 13.06 -0.62 -8.04
C ILE A 101 14.50 -0.48 -7.53
N SER A 102 15.44 -1.15 -8.20
CA SER A 102 16.85 -0.83 -8.11
C SER A 102 17.27 -0.10 -9.38
N ASN A 103 17.71 1.16 -9.25
CA ASN A 103 18.14 1.96 -10.39
C ASN A 103 19.57 2.47 -10.18
N CYS A 104 20.52 1.88 -10.91
CA CYS A 104 21.93 2.29 -10.95
C CYS A 104 22.27 3.15 -12.19
N GLY A 105 21.26 3.53 -12.99
CA GLY A 105 21.46 4.31 -14.20
C GLY A 105 21.02 5.77 -14.07
N ASP A 106 21.14 6.51 -15.17
CA ASP A 106 20.82 7.93 -15.24
C ASP A 106 19.39 8.21 -15.76
N GLN A 107 18.66 7.18 -16.19
CA GLN A 107 17.28 7.30 -16.66
C GLN A 107 16.29 6.83 -15.59
N ASP A 108 15.17 7.53 -15.47
CA ASP A 108 14.11 7.19 -14.54
C ASP A 108 13.54 5.80 -14.80
N SER A 109 13.26 5.08 -13.73
CA SER A 109 12.55 3.79 -13.75
C SER A 109 11.22 3.94 -13.03
N GLN A 110 10.17 3.43 -13.64
CA GLN A 110 8.79 3.62 -13.20
C GLN A 110 8.02 2.30 -13.22
N HIS A 111 7.24 2.06 -12.16
CA HIS A 111 6.23 1.01 -12.15
C HIS A 111 4.88 1.53 -11.64
N ASP A 112 3.84 1.33 -12.45
CA ASP A 112 2.46 1.70 -12.15
C ASP A 112 1.62 0.42 -12.04
N GLY A 113 1.35 -0.01 -10.81
CA GLY A 113 0.49 -1.14 -10.50
C GLY A 113 -0.96 -0.68 -10.34
N ILE A 114 -1.81 -1.05 -11.29
CA ILE A 114 -3.25 -0.73 -11.27
C ILE A 114 -4.00 -1.97 -10.77
N HIS A 115 -4.54 -1.89 -9.56
CA HIS A 115 -5.19 -2.99 -8.87
C HIS A 115 -6.70 -2.71 -8.72
N THR A 116 -7.54 -3.63 -9.19
CA THR A 116 -9.00 -3.58 -8.98
C THR A 116 -9.44 -4.79 -8.16
N PHE A 117 -10.05 -4.58 -7.01
CA PHE A 117 -10.58 -5.64 -6.17
C PHE A 117 -12.11 -5.68 -6.31
N HIS A 118 -12.63 -6.85 -6.64
CA HIS A 118 -14.04 -7.19 -6.60
C HIS A 118 -14.25 -8.20 -5.48
N VAL A 119 -14.69 -7.72 -4.32
CA VAL A 119 -14.78 -8.53 -3.10
C VAL A 119 -16.23 -8.97 -2.89
N GLY A 120 -16.47 -10.27 -3.09
CA GLY A 120 -17.80 -10.87 -3.00
C GLY A 120 -18.36 -10.89 -1.57
N LYS A 121 -19.67 -11.18 -1.47
CA LYS A 121 -20.39 -11.21 -0.19
C LYS A 121 -19.67 -11.96 0.91
N ASN A 122 -19.65 -11.42 2.11
CA ASN A 122 -19.05 -12.02 3.31
C ASN A 122 -17.58 -12.49 3.15
N ALA A 123 -16.89 -12.07 2.09
CA ALA A 123 -15.49 -12.42 1.88
C ALA A 123 -14.59 -11.55 2.74
N LYS A 124 -13.44 -12.11 3.14
CA LYS A 124 -12.40 -11.45 3.92
C LYS A 124 -11.12 -11.41 3.11
N VAL A 125 -10.57 -10.21 2.96
CA VAL A 125 -9.31 -10.00 2.25
C VAL A 125 -8.37 -9.22 3.14
N LYS A 126 -7.18 -9.78 3.36
CA LYS A 126 -6.05 -9.01 3.84
C LYS A 126 -5.13 -8.71 2.66
N TYR A 127 -4.95 -7.44 2.34
CA TYR A 127 -4.03 -6.98 1.31
C TYR A 127 -2.83 -6.30 1.96
N VAL A 128 -1.63 -6.72 1.59
CA VAL A 128 -0.38 -6.10 2.03
C VAL A 128 0.37 -5.64 0.80
N GLU A 129 0.68 -4.36 0.73
CA GLU A 129 1.46 -3.76 -0.35
C GLU A 129 2.71 -3.09 0.22
N LYS A 130 3.88 -3.46 -0.29
CA LYS A 130 5.15 -2.86 0.11
C LYS A 130 5.90 -2.25 -1.07
N HIS A 131 6.39 -1.03 -0.90
CA HIS A 131 7.20 -0.31 -1.87
C HIS A 131 8.61 -0.03 -1.37
N TYR A 132 9.59 -0.29 -2.23
CA TYR A 132 11.00 -0.18 -1.89
C TYR A 132 11.82 0.34 -3.08
N GLY A 133 12.72 1.28 -2.82
CA GLY A 133 13.68 1.78 -3.80
C GLY A 133 15.11 1.66 -3.30
N GLU A 134 16.03 1.27 -4.18
CA GLU A 134 17.46 1.32 -3.94
C GLU A 134 18.26 1.64 -5.22
N GLY A 135 19.57 1.77 -5.07
CA GLY A 135 20.50 2.08 -6.17
C GLY A 135 21.17 3.44 -6.00
N ASP A 136 22.35 3.55 -6.61
CA ASP A 136 23.24 4.72 -6.57
C ASP A 136 23.18 5.57 -7.85
N GLY A 137 22.23 5.26 -8.74
CA GLY A 137 22.01 5.99 -9.98
C GLY A 137 21.33 7.35 -9.78
N ASN A 138 21.42 8.20 -10.81
CA ASN A 138 20.80 9.53 -10.82
C ASN A 138 19.33 9.50 -11.29
N GLY A 139 18.89 8.41 -11.93
CA GLY A 139 17.52 8.26 -12.39
C GLY A 139 16.55 8.07 -11.22
N ALA A 140 15.37 8.66 -11.32
CA ALA A 140 14.33 8.55 -10.30
C ALA A 140 13.74 7.14 -10.23
N ARG A 141 13.30 6.74 -9.03
CA ARG A 141 12.53 5.54 -8.73
C ARG A 141 11.08 5.96 -8.49
N ILE A 142 10.22 5.74 -9.47
CA ILE A 142 8.84 6.23 -9.48
C ILE A 142 7.87 5.06 -9.31
N LEU A 143 6.97 5.15 -8.35
CA LEU A 143 5.93 4.14 -8.11
C LEU A 143 4.56 4.82 -7.98
N ASN A 144 3.65 4.61 -8.93
CA ASN A 144 2.30 5.21 -8.88
C ASN A 144 1.23 4.12 -8.80
N PRO A 145 1.00 3.53 -7.62
CA PRO A 145 -0.04 2.54 -7.44
C PRO A 145 -1.43 3.16 -7.54
N VAL A 146 -2.35 2.44 -8.18
CA VAL A 146 -3.77 2.78 -8.18
C VAL A 146 -4.53 1.59 -7.66
N THR A 147 -5.32 1.76 -6.60
CA THR A 147 -6.11 0.69 -6.00
C THR A 147 -7.57 1.06 -5.98
N THR A 148 -8.41 0.23 -6.60
CA THR A 148 -9.86 0.37 -6.59
C THR A 148 -10.49 -0.83 -5.90
N VAL A 149 -11.43 -0.62 -4.98
CA VAL A 149 -12.05 -1.70 -4.19
C VAL A 149 -13.57 -1.60 -4.26
N TYR A 150 -14.19 -2.63 -4.82
CA TYR A 150 -15.64 -2.80 -4.79
C TYR A 150 -15.99 -3.90 -3.80
N GLN A 151 -16.73 -3.53 -2.75
CA GLN A 151 -17.12 -4.42 -1.66
C GLN A 151 -18.61 -4.74 -1.70
N GLU A 152 -18.94 -6.02 -1.77
CA GLU A 152 -20.31 -6.50 -1.63
C GLU A 152 -20.74 -6.65 -0.16
N GLU A 153 -22.00 -7.03 0.05
CA GLU A 153 -22.64 -7.15 1.36
C GLU A 153 -21.81 -7.99 2.36
N GLY A 154 -21.55 -7.42 3.53
CA GLY A 154 -20.87 -8.08 4.64
C GLY A 154 -19.40 -8.40 4.40
N SER A 155 -18.77 -7.93 3.31
CA SER A 155 -17.35 -8.16 3.07
C SER A 155 -16.46 -7.39 4.08
N TYR A 156 -15.26 -7.89 4.28
CA TYR A 156 -14.26 -7.28 5.14
C TYR A 156 -12.94 -7.19 4.38
N VAL A 157 -12.40 -5.99 4.27
CA VAL A 157 -11.12 -5.74 3.59
C VAL A 157 -10.21 -4.97 4.54
N GLU A 158 -9.03 -5.52 4.77
CA GLU A 158 -7.94 -4.89 5.52
C GLU A 158 -6.77 -4.67 4.57
N MET A 159 -6.26 -3.44 4.50
CA MET A 159 -5.18 -3.04 3.62
C MET A 159 -4.03 -2.44 4.41
N GLU A 160 -2.84 -3.02 4.27
CA GLU A 160 -1.59 -2.49 4.79
C GLU A 160 -0.77 -1.92 3.63
N MET A 161 -0.65 -0.60 3.56
CA MET A 161 0.00 0.12 2.47
C MET A 161 1.31 0.72 2.98
N VAL A 162 2.44 0.09 2.65
CA VAL A 162 3.74 0.44 3.23
C VAL A 162 4.68 0.96 2.15
N GLN A 163 5.25 2.15 2.36
CA GLN A 163 6.44 2.60 1.63
C GLN A 163 7.63 2.60 2.58
N ILE A 164 8.55 1.67 2.34
CA ILE A 164 9.67 1.38 3.24
C ILE A 164 10.69 2.52 3.18
N LYS A 165 11.31 2.73 2.00
CA LYS A 165 12.29 3.81 1.74
C LYS A 165 12.65 3.88 0.26
N GLY A 166 13.35 4.96 -0.12
CA GLY A 166 14.10 5.04 -1.38
C GLY A 166 13.29 5.30 -2.64
N VAL A 167 11.99 5.53 -2.53
CA VAL A 167 11.11 5.91 -3.66
C VAL A 167 11.18 7.43 -3.83
N ASP A 168 11.59 7.92 -5.01
CA ASP A 168 11.78 9.35 -5.27
C ASP A 168 10.48 10.10 -5.46
N SER A 169 9.52 9.45 -6.12
CA SER A 169 8.21 10.01 -6.38
C SER A 169 7.15 8.93 -6.34
N THR A 170 6.07 9.18 -5.61
CA THR A 170 4.88 8.34 -5.59
C THR A 170 3.62 9.19 -5.63
N VAL A 171 2.70 8.81 -6.52
CA VAL A 171 1.31 9.25 -6.47
C VAL A 171 0.45 8.00 -6.34
N ARG A 172 -0.05 7.79 -5.13
CA ARG A 172 -0.95 6.71 -4.77
C ARG A 172 -2.38 7.19 -4.86
N THR A 173 -3.21 6.50 -5.62
CA THR A 173 -4.64 6.82 -5.73
C THR A 173 -5.47 5.62 -5.32
N ASN A 174 -6.36 5.82 -4.34
CA ASN A 174 -7.22 4.77 -3.82
C ASN A 174 -8.69 5.18 -3.91
N TYR A 175 -9.51 4.23 -4.36
CA TYR A 175 -10.95 4.37 -4.38
C TYR A 175 -11.63 3.14 -3.79
N ALA A 176 -12.67 3.33 -2.98
CA ALA A 176 -13.46 2.23 -2.46
C ALA A 176 -14.96 2.53 -2.45
N GLU A 177 -15.78 1.54 -2.79
CA GLU A 177 -17.23 1.54 -2.64
C GLU A 177 -17.67 0.38 -1.74
N LEU A 178 -18.46 0.69 -0.71
CA LEU A 178 -18.92 -0.27 0.29
C LEU A 178 -20.43 -0.47 0.22
N ALA A 179 -20.85 -1.74 0.08
CA ALA A 179 -22.23 -2.18 0.24
C ALA A 179 -22.61 -2.46 1.70
N ASP A 180 -23.82 -2.98 1.91
CA ASP A 180 -24.42 -3.14 3.25
C ASP A 180 -23.54 -3.99 4.17
N GLY A 181 -23.27 -3.49 5.38
CA GLY A 181 -22.45 -4.18 6.38
C GLY A 181 -20.99 -4.41 5.99
N ALA A 182 -20.51 -3.87 4.86
CA ALA A 182 -19.12 -4.01 4.45
C ALA A 182 -18.19 -3.18 5.36
N THR A 183 -16.96 -3.68 5.56
CA THR A 183 -15.95 -3.05 6.41
C THR A 183 -14.64 -2.88 5.65
N LEU A 184 -14.08 -1.67 5.67
CA LEU A 184 -12.78 -1.35 5.09
C LEU A 184 -11.84 -0.79 6.16
N LEU A 185 -10.69 -1.43 6.36
CA LEU A 185 -9.61 -0.90 7.18
C LEU A 185 -8.41 -0.63 6.28
N ILE A 186 -7.85 0.57 6.36
CA ILE A 186 -6.63 0.96 5.66
C ILE A 186 -5.63 1.48 6.69
N HIS A 187 -4.46 0.86 6.72
CA HIS A 187 -3.30 1.33 7.47
C HIS A 187 -2.20 1.66 6.48
N GLU A 188 -1.88 2.95 6.37
CA GLU A 188 -0.74 3.44 5.61
C GLU A 188 0.44 3.74 6.54
N ALA A 189 1.61 3.23 6.17
CA ALA A 189 2.88 3.56 6.81
C ALA A 189 3.87 4.05 5.74
N LEU A 190 4.30 5.30 5.84
CA LEU A 190 5.09 5.94 4.78
C LEU A 190 6.28 6.71 5.35
N MET A 191 7.45 6.53 4.72
CA MET A 191 8.63 7.34 5.00
C MET A 191 9.16 8.02 3.74
N THR A 192 9.51 9.31 3.85
CA THR A 192 10.24 10.07 2.82
C THR A 192 11.46 10.76 3.44
N HIS A 193 12.53 10.88 2.65
CA HIS A 193 13.78 11.53 3.03
C HIS A 193 14.42 12.24 1.82
N GLY A 194 15.52 12.97 2.02
CA GLY A 194 16.18 13.73 0.96
C GLY A 194 15.22 14.73 0.30
N LYS A 195 14.92 14.54 -0.99
CA LYS A 195 14.00 15.36 -1.79
C LYS A 195 12.81 14.56 -2.33
N GLN A 196 12.52 13.42 -1.68
CA GLN A 196 11.45 12.53 -2.10
C GLN A 196 10.08 13.21 -1.98
N GLN A 197 9.16 12.83 -2.85
CA GLN A 197 7.79 13.34 -2.86
C GLN A 197 6.79 12.18 -2.82
N ALA A 198 5.82 12.27 -1.92
CA ALA A 198 4.73 11.31 -1.84
C ALA A 198 3.38 12.00 -1.77
N THR A 199 2.45 11.57 -2.62
CA THR A 199 1.04 11.95 -2.51
C THR A 199 0.20 10.70 -2.38
N SER A 200 -0.63 10.64 -1.35
CA SER A 200 -1.60 9.59 -1.15
C SER A 200 -3.01 10.19 -1.16
N ASP A 201 -3.82 9.77 -2.11
CA ASP A 201 -5.23 10.13 -2.25
C ASP A 201 -6.10 8.92 -1.92
N TYR A 202 -7.01 9.07 -0.95
CA TYR A 202 -7.98 8.07 -0.56
C TYR A 202 -9.39 8.62 -0.68
N LYS A 203 -10.22 7.99 -1.50
CA LYS A 203 -11.65 8.27 -1.59
C LYS A 203 -12.48 7.04 -1.26
N VAL A 204 -13.24 7.10 -0.17
CA VAL A 204 -14.11 6.02 0.30
C VAL A 204 -15.57 6.45 0.23
N VAL A 205 -16.41 5.62 -0.37
CA VAL A 205 -17.85 5.86 -0.52
C VAL A 205 -18.63 4.74 0.18
N LEU A 206 -19.34 5.11 1.24
CA LEU A 206 -20.17 4.24 2.06
C LEU A 206 -21.60 4.29 1.52
N ASN A 207 -21.92 3.36 0.60
CA ASN A 207 -23.21 3.30 -0.09
C ASN A 207 -24.22 2.34 0.56
N GLY A 208 -23.75 1.43 1.42
CA GLY A 208 -24.61 0.47 2.10
C GLY A 208 -24.87 0.77 3.57
N GLU A 209 -26.01 0.33 4.09
CA GLU A 209 -26.37 0.50 5.50
C GLU A 209 -25.42 -0.28 6.41
N ASN A 210 -25.08 0.30 7.56
CA ASN A 210 -24.14 -0.24 8.54
C ASN A 210 -22.74 -0.55 7.98
N SER A 211 -22.37 0.05 6.84
CA SER A 211 -21.01 -0.02 6.33
C SER A 211 -20.05 0.81 7.22
N SER A 212 -18.79 0.39 7.26
CA SER A 212 -17.76 1.07 8.05
C SER A 212 -16.42 1.20 7.33
N ALA A 213 -15.76 2.33 7.53
CA ALA A 213 -14.40 2.56 7.04
C ALA A 213 -13.51 3.17 8.11
N ASP A 214 -12.28 2.70 8.19
CA ASP A 214 -11.21 3.27 9.01
C ASP A 214 -9.97 3.47 8.13
N VAL A 215 -9.54 4.72 7.95
CA VAL A 215 -8.39 5.09 7.10
C VAL A 215 -7.37 5.82 7.96
N VAL A 216 -6.30 5.13 8.34
CA VAL A 216 -5.24 5.67 9.18
C VAL A 216 -3.96 5.77 8.36
N SER A 217 -3.38 6.96 8.30
CA SER A 217 -2.04 7.17 7.75
C SER A 217 -1.08 7.61 8.85
N ARG A 218 0.05 6.91 8.94
CA ARG A 218 1.19 7.26 9.77
C ARG A 218 2.41 7.51 8.90
N SER A 219 2.97 8.69 8.99
CA SER A 219 4.04 9.10 8.08
C SER A 219 5.20 9.81 8.76
N VAL A 220 6.40 9.64 8.21
CA VAL A 220 7.61 10.34 8.65
C VAL A 220 8.26 11.01 7.45
N ALA A 221 8.41 12.33 7.53
CA ALA A 221 9.08 13.13 6.51
C ALA A 221 10.39 13.71 7.07
N LYS A 222 11.50 13.47 6.37
CA LYS A 222 12.85 13.93 6.74
C LYS A 222 13.47 14.83 5.65
N ASP A 223 14.51 15.56 6.03
CA ASP A 223 15.32 16.43 5.16
C ASP A 223 14.50 17.52 4.44
N ASP A 224 14.49 17.55 3.11
CA ASP A 224 13.72 18.49 2.29
C ASP A 224 12.56 17.76 1.56
N SER A 225 12.10 16.61 2.10
CA SER A 225 11.06 15.79 1.47
C SER A 225 9.66 16.37 1.67
N GLU A 226 8.72 15.93 0.82
CA GLU A 226 7.34 16.39 0.83
C GLU A 226 6.35 15.21 0.86
N GLN A 227 5.32 15.34 1.70
CA GLN A 227 4.22 14.39 1.79
C GLN A 227 2.88 15.12 1.74
N ILE A 228 1.95 14.60 0.94
CA ILE A 228 0.57 15.08 0.87
C ILE A 228 -0.35 13.87 1.09
N PHE A 229 -1.20 13.96 2.11
CA PHE A 229 -2.22 12.96 2.39
C PHE A 229 -3.60 13.57 2.23
N GLU A 230 -4.33 13.13 1.22
CA GLU A 230 -5.71 13.51 0.95
C GLU A 230 -6.63 12.34 1.30
N VAL A 231 -7.66 12.62 2.11
CA VAL A 231 -8.63 11.60 2.49
C VAL A 231 -10.04 12.16 2.40
N ALA A 232 -10.89 11.49 1.64
CA ALA A 232 -12.30 11.81 1.46
C ALA A 232 -13.17 10.62 1.85
N ILE A 233 -14.01 10.77 2.87
CA ILE A 233 -15.03 9.78 3.24
C ILE A 233 -16.41 10.35 2.95
N GLU A 234 -17.16 9.67 2.09
CA GLU A 234 -18.54 9.99 1.74
C GLU A 234 -19.50 8.98 2.38
N GLY A 235 -20.42 9.47 3.21
CA GLY A 235 -21.44 8.66 3.88
C GLY A 235 -22.83 8.89 3.31
N ASN A 236 -23.36 7.91 2.55
CA ASN A 236 -24.66 8.02 1.88
C ASN A 236 -25.82 7.33 2.64
N THR A 237 -25.51 6.58 3.69
CA THR A 237 -26.45 5.77 4.50
C THR A 237 -26.16 5.92 6.00
N ALA A 238 -26.86 5.17 6.85
CA ALA A 238 -26.48 5.01 8.25
C ALA A 238 -25.17 4.20 8.34
N CYS A 239 -24.03 4.89 8.39
CA CYS A 239 -22.70 4.31 8.28
C CYS A 239 -21.69 4.97 9.23
N ASN A 240 -20.53 4.34 9.41
CA ASN A 240 -19.45 4.86 10.27
C ASN A 240 -18.18 5.08 9.44
N GLY A 241 -17.53 6.23 9.60
CA GLY A 241 -16.27 6.53 8.93
C GLY A 241 -15.29 7.19 9.88
N HIS A 242 -14.04 6.74 9.85
CA HIS A 242 -12.94 7.30 10.61
C HIS A 242 -11.74 7.54 9.69
N ALA A 243 -11.11 8.70 9.84
CA ALA A 243 -9.87 9.04 9.15
C ALA A 243 -8.87 9.65 10.12
N ALA A 244 -7.67 9.07 10.26
CA ALA A 244 -6.60 9.60 11.11
C ALA A 244 -5.33 9.88 10.31
N CYS A 245 -4.67 10.99 10.62
CA CYS A 245 -3.44 11.42 9.96
C CYS A 245 -2.38 11.80 11.00
N ASP A 246 -1.45 10.89 11.28
CA ASP A 246 -0.35 11.15 12.20
C ASP A 246 0.94 11.31 11.41
N ALA A 247 1.66 12.42 11.60
CA ALA A 247 2.91 12.67 10.91
C ALA A 247 4.02 13.22 11.82
N ILE A 248 5.24 12.73 11.59
CA ILE A 248 6.47 13.27 12.16
C ILE A 248 7.24 14.03 11.08
N ILE A 249 7.62 15.27 11.38
CA ILE A 249 8.45 16.12 10.52
C ILE A 249 9.84 16.29 11.14
N MET A 250 10.88 16.15 10.32
CA MET A 250 12.28 16.36 10.67
C MET A 250 12.99 17.19 9.58
N GLY A 251 13.91 18.06 9.99
CA GLY A 251 14.63 18.94 9.06
C GLY A 251 13.73 20.05 8.49
N ASN A 252 13.75 20.22 7.17
CA ASN A 252 12.95 21.18 6.41
C ASN A 252 11.73 20.51 5.73
N ALA A 253 11.40 19.28 6.12
CA ALA A 253 10.38 18.51 5.44
C ALA A 253 9.00 19.17 5.53
N HIS A 254 8.15 18.86 4.55
CA HIS A 254 6.83 19.45 4.40
C HIS A 254 5.77 18.35 4.39
N VAL A 255 4.76 18.47 5.25
CA VAL A 255 3.64 17.52 5.30
C VAL A 255 2.33 18.28 5.24
N VAL A 256 1.44 17.86 4.35
CA VAL A 256 0.10 18.41 4.16
C VAL A 256 -0.93 17.31 4.40
N ALA A 257 -1.94 17.59 5.22
CA ALA A 257 -3.12 16.73 5.39
C ALA A 257 -4.37 17.47 4.89
N ILE A 258 -5.12 16.84 3.99
CA ILE A 258 -6.32 17.40 3.36
C ILE A 258 -7.50 16.46 3.62
N PRO A 259 -8.20 16.61 4.75
CA PRO A 259 -9.36 15.80 5.06
C PRO A 259 -10.64 16.36 4.43
N ARG A 260 -11.52 15.45 4.02
CA ARG A 260 -12.89 15.75 3.58
C ARG A 260 -13.85 14.69 4.13
N LEU A 261 -14.84 15.14 4.89
CA LEU A 261 -15.97 14.31 5.30
C LEU A 261 -17.23 14.84 4.62
N ASP A 262 -17.95 13.97 3.92
CA ASP A 262 -19.16 14.29 3.16
C ASP A 262 -20.32 13.40 3.63
N ALA A 263 -20.99 13.83 4.70
CA ALA A 263 -22.15 13.12 5.26
C ALA A 263 -23.43 13.58 4.55
N LYS A 264 -24.02 12.68 3.75
CA LYS A 264 -25.28 12.92 3.00
C LYS A 264 -26.49 12.23 3.63
N ASN A 265 -26.29 11.53 4.75
CA ASN A 265 -27.32 10.91 5.56
C ASN A 265 -27.24 11.41 7.01
N VAL A 266 -28.39 11.59 7.67
CA VAL A 266 -28.47 12.08 9.06
C VAL A 266 -27.92 11.10 10.08
N ASP A 267 -27.93 9.82 9.76
CA ASP A 267 -27.45 8.73 10.61
C ASP A 267 -25.99 8.34 10.28
N ALA A 268 -25.32 9.07 9.39
CA ALA A 268 -23.90 8.88 9.12
C ALA A 268 -23.03 9.51 10.22
N ALA A 269 -22.12 8.72 10.79
CA ALA A 269 -21.15 9.17 11.78
C ALA A 269 -19.74 9.16 11.17
N LEU A 270 -19.24 10.34 10.79
CA LEU A 270 -17.91 10.50 10.18
C LEU A 270 -17.01 11.33 11.10
N ILE A 271 -15.80 10.84 11.38
CA ILE A 271 -14.83 11.46 12.29
C ILE A 271 -13.48 11.59 11.58
N HIS A 272 -12.77 12.70 11.85
CA HIS A 272 -11.41 12.90 11.39
C HIS A 272 -10.53 13.45 12.51
N GLU A 273 -9.32 12.93 12.61
CA GLU A 273 -8.27 13.36 13.52
C GLU A 273 -6.93 13.55 12.77
N ALA A 274 -6.16 14.58 13.13
CA ALA A 274 -4.84 14.80 12.56
C ALA A 274 -3.85 15.37 13.59
N ALA A 275 -2.64 14.83 13.59
CA ALA A 275 -1.52 15.28 14.41
C ALA A 275 -0.23 15.33 13.58
N ILE A 276 0.23 16.53 13.27
CA ILE A 276 1.50 16.76 12.56
C ILE A 276 2.45 17.46 13.52
N GLY A 277 3.61 16.86 13.79
CA GLY A 277 4.55 17.40 14.77
C GLY A 277 5.98 16.94 14.57
N LYS A 278 6.88 17.43 15.41
CA LYS A 278 8.27 16.97 15.47
C LYS A 278 8.40 15.77 16.42
N ILE A 279 9.52 15.05 16.34
CA ILE A 279 9.87 14.02 17.33
C ILE A 279 9.78 14.58 18.77
N ALA A 280 9.19 13.79 19.67
CA ALA A 280 9.10 14.12 21.08
C ALA A 280 10.51 14.10 21.71
N GLY A 281 11.08 15.29 21.95
CA GLY A 281 12.44 15.45 22.48
C GLY A 281 12.70 14.69 23.79
N ASP A 282 11.69 14.56 24.66
CA ASP A 282 11.82 13.80 25.91
C ASP A 282 12.00 12.29 25.68
N GLN A 283 11.39 11.74 24.62
CA GLN A 283 11.60 10.33 24.23
C GLN A 283 13.02 10.13 23.70
N LEU A 284 13.51 11.08 22.90
CA LEU A 284 14.86 11.07 22.35
C LEU A 284 15.90 11.11 23.48
N ILE A 285 15.79 12.08 24.39
CA ILE A 285 16.68 12.21 25.57
C ILE A 285 16.65 10.94 26.42
N LYS A 286 15.48 10.34 26.61
CA LYS A 286 15.35 9.09 27.38
C LYS A 286 16.12 7.94 26.73
N LEU A 287 15.95 7.72 25.43
CA LEU A 287 16.67 6.66 24.71
C LEU A 287 18.18 6.89 24.71
N MET A 288 18.62 8.14 24.51
CA MET A 288 20.04 8.50 24.63
C MET A 288 20.60 8.26 26.03
N SER A 289 19.82 8.52 27.08
CA SER A 289 20.21 8.22 28.46
C SER A 289 20.35 6.71 28.74
N LEU A 290 19.71 5.86 27.94
CA LEU A 290 19.85 4.40 27.97
C LEU A 290 21.06 3.91 27.17
N GLY A 291 21.85 4.81 26.59
CA GLY A 291 23.11 4.50 25.91
C GLY A 291 23.03 4.46 24.39
N LEU A 292 21.88 4.81 23.79
CA LEU A 292 21.75 4.95 22.34
C LEU A 292 22.40 6.27 21.90
N THR A 293 22.94 6.27 20.68
CA THR A 293 23.23 7.52 19.97
C THR A 293 21.93 8.24 19.61
N GLU A 294 22.03 9.51 19.23
CA GLU A 294 20.87 10.29 18.77
C GLU A 294 20.22 9.64 17.54
N GLU A 295 21.03 9.21 16.57
CA GLU A 295 20.59 8.52 15.36
C GLU A 295 19.86 7.19 15.67
N GLU A 296 20.45 6.34 16.52
CA GLU A 296 19.81 5.09 16.94
C GLU A 296 18.49 5.36 17.70
N ALA A 297 18.45 6.40 18.53
CA ALA A 297 17.24 6.77 19.26
C ALA A 297 16.14 7.27 18.32
N GLU A 298 16.48 8.10 17.33
CA GLU A 298 15.55 8.54 16.28
C GLU A 298 15.00 7.37 15.48
N GLU A 299 15.85 6.43 15.05
CA GLU A 299 15.43 5.23 14.33
C GLU A 299 14.44 4.40 15.14
N GLN A 300 14.66 4.21 16.44
CA GLN A 300 13.73 3.48 17.31
C GLN A 300 12.37 4.19 17.45
N ILE A 301 12.37 5.52 17.56
CA ILE A 301 11.12 6.30 17.64
C ILE A 301 10.35 6.19 16.32
N VAL A 302 11.03 6.38 15.19
CA VAL A 302 10.43 6.28 13.84
C VAL A 302 9.87 4.88 13.58
N ALA A 303 10.64 3.83 13.89
CA ALA A 303 10.20 2.45 13.73
C ALA A 303 9.01 2.10 14.63
N GLY A 304 8.95 2.65 15.85
CA GLY A 304 7.80 2.49 16.75
C GLY A 304 6.56 3.26 16.29
N PHE A 305 6.75 4.42 15.64
CA PHE A 305 5.66 5.25 15.14
C PHE A 305 4.98 4.66 13.90
N LEU A 306 5.77 4.12 12.97
CA LEU A 306 5.30 3.49 11.73
C LEU A 306 4.73 2.07 11.91
N ARG A 307 4.71 1.54 13.15
CA ARG A 307 4.22 0.20 13.49
C ARG A 307 2.74 0.14 13.84
#